data_AF-A0A6U3D1F4-F1
#
_entry.id   AF-A0A6U3D1F4-F1
#
_cell.length_a   1.000
_cell.length_b   1.000
_cell.length_c   1.000
_cell.angle_alpha   90.00
_cell.angle_beta   90.00
_cell.angle_gamma   90.00
#
_symmetry.space_group_name_H-M   'P 1'
#
loop_
_entity.id
_entity.type
_entity.pdbx_description
1 polymer ?
#
loop_
_entity_poly.entity_id
_entity_poly.type
_entity_poly.pdbx_seq_one_letter_code
_entity_poly.pdbx_strand_id
1 'polypeptide(L)'
;MKSTIFCLLFVFFQSTLGFMAPVTRQSNAALDMTKLTYGSKAKDFKAGSPLKTAVKQLGVPVKYSCNKGDCATCQVTLAGRYTKPCVAKVPEEPRLKSLQEKGLEIRS
;
A
#
# COMPACT_ATOMS: atom_id res chain seq x y z
N MET A 1 -18.15 20.04 -66.75
CA MET A 1 -18.93 19.42 -65.66
C MET A 1 -17.90 18.69 -64.80
N LYS A 2 -17.22 19.35 -63.85
CA LYS A 2 -17.68 19.86 -62.54
C LYS A 2 -18.09 18.73 -61.59
N SER A 3 -17.28 18.57 -60.54
CA SER A 3 -17.64 18.07 -59.21
C SER A 3 -18.20 16.67 -59.11
N THR A 4 -17.38 15.70 -58.67
CA THR A 4 -17.82 14.72 -57.63
C THR A 4 -16.73 13.79 -57.09
N ILE A 5 -15.58 13.62 -57.75
CA ILE A 5 -14.64 12.53 -57.36
C ILE A 5 -13.66 12.91 -56.23
N PHE A 6 -13.72 14.14 -55.73
CA PHE A 6 -12.89 14.65 -54.62
C PHE A 6 -13.27 14.08 -53.23
N CYS A 7 -14.27 13.18 -53.14
CA CYS A 7 -14.85 12.75 -51.87
C CYS A 7 -14.33 11.40 -51.32
N LEU A 8 -13.56 10.63 -52.10
CA LEU A 8 -13.18 9.25 -51.72
C LEU A 8 -11.86 9.10 -50.96
N LEU A 9 -11.09 10.17 -50.72
CA LEU A 9 -9.80 10.08 -50.01
C LEU A 9 -9.84 10.43 -48.52
N PHE A 10 -10.99 10.82 -47.96
CA PHE A 10 -11.07 11.31 -46.57
C PHE A 10 -11.49 10.26 -45.53
N VAL A 11 -11.76 9.00 -45.94
CA VAL A 11 -12.51 8.04 -45.10
C VAL A 11 -11.62 7.00 -44.39
N PHE A 12 -10.29 7.00 -44.57
CA PHE A 12 -9.44 5.92 -44.02
C PHE A 12 -8.45 6.33 -42.92
N PHE A 13 -8.39 7.60 -42.51
CA PHE A 13 -7.31 8.09 -41.64
C PHE A 13 -7.76 8.61 -40.26
N GLN A 14 -8.73 7.96 -39.62
CA GLN A 14 -8.97 8.19 -38.20
C GLN A 14 -9.24 6.89 -37.46
N SER A 15 -8.13 6.24 -37.12
CA SER A 15 -7.79 6.01 -35.72
C SER A 15 -8.90 5.42 -34.86
N THR A 16 -9.21 4.15 -35.09
CA THR A 16 -9.74 3.29 -34.03
C THR A 16 -8.58 2.90 -33.09
N LEU A 17 -8.08 3.90 -32.37
CA LEU A 17 -7.43 3.68 -31.08
C LEU A 17 -8.50 3.07 -30.18
N GLY A 18 -8.51 1.74 -30.12
CA GLY A 18 -9.25 0.99 -29.14
C GLY A 18 -8.85 1.50 -27.76
N PHE A 19 -9.72 2.34 -27.20
CA PHE A 19 -9.69 2.76 -25.81
C PHE A 19 -9.84 1.49 -24.96
N MET A 20 -8.70 0.91 -24.56
CA MET A 20 -8.67 -0.07 -23.49
C MET A 20 -9.11 0.65 -22.22
N ALA A 21 -10.37 0.46 -21.82
CA ALA A 21 -10.82 0.88 -20.50
C ALA A 21 -9.95 0.17 -19.46
N PRO A 22 -9.32 0.88 -18.51
CA PRO A 22 -8.75 0.22 -17.36
C PRO A 22 -9.89 -0.41 -16.58
N VAL A 23 -9.88 -1.75 -16.47
CA VAL A 23 -10.65 -2.46 -15.45
C VAL A 23 -10.20 -1.90 -14.10
N THR A 24 -10.96 -0.95 -13.58
CA THR A 24 -10.84 -0.52 -12.19
C THR A 24 -11.26 -1.73 -11.36
N ARG A 25 -10.27 -2.53 -10.98
CA ARG A 25 -10.42 -3.63 -10.05
C ARG A 25 -10.94 -3.02 -8.75
N GLN A 26 -12.26 -3.03 -8.56
CA GLN A 26 -12.90 -2.76 -7.28
C GLN A 26 -12.44 -3.86 -6.33
N SER A 27 -11.28 -3.67 -5.71
CA SER A 27 -10.87 -4.48 -4.58
C SER A 27 -11.85 -4.15 -3.47
N ASN A 28 -12.71 -5.11 -3.11
CA ASN A 28 -13.60 -5.07 -1.96
C ASN A 28 -12.78 -4.68 -0.73
N ALA A 29 -12.85 -3.41 -0.37
CA ALA A 29 -12.08 -2.79 0.68
C ALA A 29 -12.93 -2.73 1.95
N ALA A 30 -13.40 -3.90 2.41
CA ALA A 30 -13.68 -4.06 3.84
C ALA A 30 -12.31 -4.19 4.51
N LEU A 31 -11.70 -3.04 4.80
CA LEU A 31 -10.33 -2.98 5.30
C LEU A 31 -10.38 -2.87 6.81
N ASP A 32 -10.01 -3.96 7.48
CA ASP A 32 -9.61 -3.88 8.87
C ASP A 32 -8.36 -2.97 8.94
N MET A 33 -8.50 -1.86 9.66
CA MET A 33 -7.53 -0.78 9.79
C MET A 33 -6.82 -0.89 11.14
N THR A 34 -5.65 -1.53 11.15
CA THR A 34 -4.83 -1.65 12.35
C THR A 34 -4.21 -0.30 12.75
N LYS A 35 -4.63 0.23 13.90
CA LYS A 35 -4.02 1.39 14.54
C LYS A 35 -2.62 1.03 15.06
N LEU A 36 -1.59 1.63 14.48
CA LEU A 36 -0.21 1.50 14.95
C LEU A 36 0.20 2.77 15.69
N THR A 37 0.86 2.61 16.83
CA THR A 37 1.31 3.71 17.67
C THR A 37 2.83 3.66 17.84
N TYR A 38 3.48 4.81 17.74
CA TYR A 38 4.91 4.97 17.97
C TYR A 38 5.15 6.27 18.73
N GLY A 39 5.50 6.16 20.01
CA GLY A 39 5.61 7.31 20.90
C GLY A 39 4.28 8.10 20.93
N SER A 40 4.34 9.38 20.55
CA SER A 40 3.17 10.27 20.47
C SER A 40 2.43 10.24 19.13
N LYS A 41 2.90 9.45 18.14
CA LYS A 41 2.30 9.38 16.80
C LYS A 41 1.49 8.10 16.66
N ALA A 42 0.20 8.24 16.33
CA ALA A 42 -0.68 7.13 16.00
C ALA A 42 -1.16 7.27 14.56
N LYS A 43 -1.20 6.16 13.81
CA LYS A 43 -1.76 6.15 12.46
C LYS A 43 -2.37 4.80 12.13
N ASP A 44 -3.49 4.85 11.42
CA ASP A 44 -4.22 3.66 11.01
C ASP A 44 -3.68 3.14 9.67
N PHE A 45 -3.39 1.84 9.63
CA PHE A 45 -2.87 1.16 8.47
C PHE A 45 -3.72 -0.05 8.12
N LYS A 46 -3.92 -0.27 6.83
CA LYS A 46 -4.59 -1.47 6.33
C LYS A 46 -3.84 -2.73 6.79
N ALA A 47 -4.58 -3.69 7.35
CA ALA A 47 -4.05 -5.01 7.67
C ALA A 47 -3.38 -5.66 6.45
N GLY A 48 -2.23 -6.29 6.66
CA GLY A 48 -1.45 -6.93 5.59
C GLY A 48 -0.59 -5.99 4.73
N SER A 49 -0.65 -4.67 4.94
CA SER A 49 0.26 -3.72 4.30
C SER A 49 1.72 -3.94 4.72
N PRO A 50 2.72 -3.58 3.89
CA PRO A 50 4.13 -3.79 4.23
C PRO A 50 4.55 -2.90 5.41
N LEU A 51 5.12 -3.52 6.45
CA LEU A 51 5.46 -2.82 7.69
C LEU A 51 6.52 -1.74 7.48
N LYS A 52 7.42 -1.92 6.51
CA LYS A 52 8.39 -0.90 6.06
C LYS A 52 7.75 0.45 5.74
N THR A 53 6.62 0.44 5.03
CA THR A 53 5.91 1.67 4.68
C THR A 53 5.23 2.28 5.90
N ALA A 54 4.63 1.44 6.75
CA ALA A 54 3.97 1.90 7.97
C ALA A 54 4.95 2.57 8.95
N VAL A 55 6.07 1.92 9.22
CA VAL A 55 7.17 2.39 10.08
C VAL A 55 7.76 3.71 9.54
N LYS A 56 7.92 3.83 8.20
CA LYS A 56 8.37 5.07 7.56
C LYS A 56 7.35 6.20 7.72
N GLN A 57 6.06 5.92 7.58
CA GLN A 57 4.99 6.91 7.75
C GLN A 57 4.79 7.35 9.22
N LEU A 58 5.06 6.45 10.17
CA LEU A 58 5.11 6.76 11.61
C LEU A 58 6.36 7.58 11.99
N GLY A 59 7.38 7.60 11.11
CA GLY A 59 8.62 8.34 11.33
C GLY A 59 9.60 7.61 12.25
N VAL A 60 9.53 6.28 12.33
CA VAL A 60 10.47 5.48 13.12
C VAL A 60 11.81 5.40 12.39
N PRO A 61 12.93 5.82 13.01
CA PRO A 61 14.24 5.80 12.39
C PRO A 61 14.81 4.36 12.40
N VAL A 62 14.44 3.55 11.43
CA VAL A 62 14.97 2.18 11.28
C VAL A 62 16.07 2.15 10.21
N LYS A 63 17.23 1.59 10.54
CA LYS A 63 18.31 1.34 9.58
C LYS A 63 18.07 0.02 8.86
N TYR A 64 18.06 0.07 7.53
CA TYR A 64 17.88 -1.11 6.68
C TYR A 64 19.18 -1.41 5.94
N SER A 65 19.77 -2.58 6.18
CA SER A 65 21.02 -2.99 5.52
C SER A 65 20.75 -3.93 4.33
N CYS A 66 20.01 -5.02 4.54
CA CYS A 66 19.84 -6.07 3.53
C CYS A 66 18.51 -6.02 2.77
N ASN A 67 17.45 -5.44 3.36
CA ASN A 67 16.06 -5.46 2.86
C ASN A 67 15.45 -6.85 2.52
N LYS A 68 16.20 -7.94 2.65
CA LYS A 68 15.79 -9.32 2.35
C LYS A 68 15.32 -10.11 3.57
N GLY A 69 15.56 -9.60 4.78
CA GLY A 69 15.23 -10.27 6.03
C GLY A 69 16.33 -11.17 6.59
N ASP A 70 17.44 -11.32 5.87
CA ASP A 70 18.60 -12.13 6.30
C ASP A 70 19.37 -11.46 7.44
N CYS A 71 19.36 -10.12 7.47
CA CYS A 71 19.99 -9.32 8.50
C CYS A 71 19.03 -9.01 9.66
N ALA A 72 19.54 -9.13 10.89
CA ALA A 72 18.84 -8.79 12.13
C ALA A 72 18.86 -7.30 12.48
N THR A 73 19.48 -6.46 11.65
CA THR A 73 19.79 -5.05 11.96
C THR A 73 18.56 -4.14 12.07
N CYS A 74 17.46 -4.50 11.40
CA CYS A 74 16.26 -3.66 11.32
C CYS A 74 15.15 -4.10 12.29
N GLN A 75 15.44 -4.98 13.25
CA GLN A 75 14.42 -5.50 14.18
C GLN A 75 13.73 -4.37 14.94
N VAL A 76 12.40 -4.45 15.02
CA VAL A 76 11.56 -3.57 15.85
C VAL A 76 10.65 -4.44 16.69
N THR A 77 10.29 -3.96 17.87
CA THR A 77 9.31 -4.63 18.75
C THR A 77 7.92 -4.15 18.38
N LEU A 78 7.05 -5.07 17.95
CA LEU A 78 5.62 -4.84 17.72
C LEU A 78 4.83 -5.63 18.75
N ALA A 79 3.99 -4.97 19.56
CA ALA A 79 3.18 -5.66 20.59
C ALA A 79 3.97 -6.63 21.50
N GLY A 80 5.24 -6.31 21.80
CA GLY A 80 6.12 -7.18 22.58
C GLY A 80 6.78 -8.34 21.82
N ARG A 81 6.68 -8.38 20.48
CA ARG A 81 7.36 -9.36 19.62
C ARG A 81 8.37 -8.69 18.70
N TYR A 82 9.58 -9.22 18.64
CA TYR A 82 10.59 -8.77 17.68
C TYR A 82 10.18 -9.17 16.26
N THR A 83 10.07 -8.18 15.39
CA THR A 83 9.62 -8.35 14.01
C THR A 83 10.59 -7.63 13.07
N LYS A 84 10.85 -8.22 11.91
CA LYS A 84 11.70 -7.65 10.86
C LYS A 84 10.85 -6.83 9.89
N PRO A 85 10.85 -5.48 9.95
CA PRO A 85 9.97 -4.62 9.16
C PRO A 85 10.28 -4.62 7.67
N CYS A 86 11.46 -5.10 7.26
CA CYS A 86 11.84 -5.24 5.86
C CYS A 86 10.99 -6.26 5.09
N VAL A 87 10.54 -7.33 5.74
CA VAL A 87 9.78 -8.43 5.13
C VAL A 87 8.42 -8.66 5.78
N ALA A 88 8.22 -8.20 7.02
CA ALA A 88 6.97 -8.39 7.73
C ALA A 88 5.83 -7.51 7.19
N LYS A 89 4.62 -8.01 7.39
CA LYS A 89 3.38 -7.29 7.13
C LYS A 89 2.79 -6.75 8.42
N VAL A 90 1.96 -5.72 8.31
CA VAL A 90 1.15 -5.21 9.41
C VAL A 90 0.18 -6.30 9.84
N PRO A 91 0.16 -6.69 11.12
CA PRO A 91 -0.76 -7.70 11.63
C PRO A 91 -2.21 -7.20 11.53
N GLU A 92 -3.14 -8.14 11.41
CA GLU A 92 -4.58 -7.86 11.51
C GLU A 92 -4.95 -7.34 12.89
N GLU A 93 -6.06 -6.62 12.97
CA GLU A 93 -6.55 -6.06 14.23
C GLU A 93 -6.79 -7.16 15.28
N PRO A 94 -6.32 -6.97 16.52
CA PRO A 94 -6.65 -7.89 17.60
C PRO A 94 -8.16 -7.85 17.87
N ARG A 95 -8.81 -9.00 18.04
CA ARG A 95 -10.26 -9.09 18.30
C ARG A 95 -10.72 -8.47 19.64
N LEU A 96 -9.77 -8.17 20.52
CA LEU A 96 -10.03 -7.57 21.83
C LEU A 96 -10.14 -6.06 21.70
N LYS A 97 -11.33 -5.52 21.96
CA LYS A 97 -11.64 -4.07 21.86
C LYS A 97 -10.65 -3.19 22.63
N SER A 98 -10.18 -3.65 23.79
CA SER A 98 -9.20 -2.92 24.62
C SER A 98 -7.83 -2.75 23.96
N LEU A 99 -7.44 -3.65 23.04
CA LEU A 99 -6.19 -3.54 22.28
C LEU A 99 -6.38 -2.72 21.00
N GLN A 100 -7.59 -2.70 20.43
CA GLN A 100 -7.93 -1.85 19.29
C GLN A 100 -7.83 -0.35 19.67
N GLU A 101 -8.35 0.02 20.83
CA GLU A 101 -8.30 1.40 21.33
C GLU A 101 -6.86 1.88 21.62
N LYS A 102 -6.08 1.02 22.31
CA LYS A 102 -4.68 1.28 22.66
C LYS A 102 -3.76 1.29 21.44
N GLY A 103 -4.14 0.58 20.38
CA GLY A 103 -3.32 0.41 19.18
C GLY A 103 -2.10 -0.47 19.44
N LEU A 104 -1.46 -0.88 18.35
CA LEU A 104 -0.27 -1.72 18.40
C LEU A 104 0.97 -0.84 18.54
N GLU A 105 1.59 -0.87 19.73
CA GLU A 105 2.82 -0.13 19.98
C GLU A 105 4.00 -0.71 19.20
N ILE A 106 4.72 0.17 18.53
CA ILE A 106 6.02 -0.07 17.90
C ILE A 106 7.10 0.52 18.80
N ARG A 107 8.15 -0.23 19.08
CA ARG A 107 9.38 0.25 19.72
C ARG A 107 10.58 -0.14 18.86
N SER A 108 11.45 0.81 18.56
CA SER A 108 12.69 0.61 17.79
C SER A 108 13.86 0.28 18.70
#